data_AF-A0A0G3AXL7-F1
#
_entry.id   AF-A0A0G3AXL7-F1
#
_cell.length_a   1.000
_cell.length_b   1.000
_cell.length_c   1.000
_cell.angle_alpha   90.00
_cell.angle_beta   90.00
_cell.angle_gamma   90.00
#
_symmetry.space_group_name_H-M   'P 1'
#
loop_
_entity.id
_entity.type
_entity.pdbx_description
1 polymer ?
#
loop_
_entity_poly.entity_id
_entity_poly.type
_entity_poly.pdbx_seq_one_letter_code
_entity_poly.pdbx_strand_id
1 'polypeptide(L)'
;MMQKILRVIAVSAVFWVRSVSADPGCQNAEVIGGKLITDICWSCIFPIKVAGVPISGGGGSFPSEAVSNPLCMCEDNLGVPRPGVTTSMWEPARLVEFQRVPGCSSVLNGVRFPFDRTNQGHHGMGDMDGGDGSFMHYHYYAFPLLVMLDLFIKQTCNADGYMDLDIMYMSELDPTWNNDELAFFTNPEAAAVANPIAAAACTADAVSSTAGKPLKQLFWCAGSWGTLYPFSGNQNGGKGVIRDSSLLSTRVLAALCSGLLNLAT
;
A
#
# COMPACT_ATOMS: atom_id res chain seq x y z
N MET A 1 51.94 -29.04 18.36
CA MET A 1 51.00 -29.39 17.26
C MET A 1 49.66 -28.63 17.33
N MET A 2 49.20 -28.19 18.51
CA MET A 2 47.94 -27.43 18.69
C MET A 2 47.93 -25.97 18.19
N GLN A 3 49.09 -25.34 17.98
CA GLN A 3 49.16 -23.91 17.63
C GLN A 3 48.97 -23.63 16.13
N LYS A 4 49.10 -24.64 15.27
CA LYS A 4 48.92 -24.52 13.81
C LYS A 4 47.46 -24.70 13.37
N ILE A 5 46.63 -25.37 14.17
CA ILE A 5 45.21 -25.61 13.85
C ILE A 5 44.36 -24.36 14.12
N LEU A 6 44.72 -23.56 15.15
CA LEU A 6 43.98 -22.34 15.49
C LEU A 6 44.05 -21.25 14.41
N ARG A 7 45.10 -21.25 13.57
CA ARG A 7 45.26 -20.27 12.48
C ARG A 7 44.44 -20.59 11.23
N VAL A 8 43.99 -21.84 11.06
CA VAL A 8 43.22 -22.25 9.88
C VAL A 8 41.73 -21.94 10.05
N ILE A 9 41.23 -21.97 11.29
CA ILE A 9 39.82 -21.66 11.60
C ILE A 9 39.55 -20.15 11.56
N ALA A 10 40.56 -19.31 11.85
CA ALA A 10 40.40 -17.85 11.80
C ALA A 10 40.32 -17.25 10.38
N VAL A 11 40.65 -18.02 9.34
CA VAL A 11 40.69 -17.53 7.94
C VAL A 11 39.44 -17.88 7.13
N SER A 12 38.58 -18.78 7.64
CA SER A 12 37.38 -19.25 6.92
C SER A 12 36.07 -18.57 7.34
N ALA A 13 36.11 -17.60 8.26
CA ALA A 13 34.94 -16.82 8.71
C ALA A 13 34.89 -15.40 8.12
N VAL A 14 35.61 -15.12 7.03
CA VAL A 14 35.26 -13.98 6.16
C VAL A 14 34.15 -14.46 5.22
N PHE A 15 32.97 -14.71 5.80
CA PHE A 15 31.75 -14.64 5.01
C PHE A 15 31.72 -13.23 4.45
N TRP A 16 31.91 -13.15 3.13
CA TRP A 16 31.61 -11.97 2.36
C TRP A 16 30.18 -11.55 2.68
N VAL A 17 30.01 -10.62 3.62
CA VAL A 17 28.88 -9.71 3.58
C VAL A 17 29.08 -8.93 2.29
N ARG A 18 28.45 -9.39 1.21
CA ARG A 18 28.25 -8.51 0.06
C ARG A 18 27.42 -7.36 0.60
N SER A 19 28.05 -6.22 0.81
CA SER A 19 27.33 -4.95 0.85
C SER A 19 26.54 -4.91 -0.45
N VAL A 20 25.22 -5.08 -0.37
CA VAL A 20 24.33 -4.72 -1.47
C VAL A 20 24.62 -3.26 -1.72
N SER A 21 25.30 -2.98 -2.84
CA SER A 21 25.46 -1.61 -3.29
C SER A 21 24.06 -1.09 -3.51
N ALA A 22 23.58 -0.21 -2.64
CA ALA A 22 22.36 0.54 -2.88
C ALA A 22 22.55 1.25 -4.23
N ASP A 23 21.78 0.85 -5.24
CA ASP A 23 21.71 1.58 -6.51
C ASP A 23 21.33 3.03 -6.16
N PRO A 24 21.97 4.06 -6.72
CA PRO A 24 21.60 5.46 -6.47
C PRO A 24 20.12 5.70 -6.84
N GLY A 25 19.22 5.49 -5.88
CA GLY A 25 17.78 5.50 -6.09
C GLY A 25 16.98 4.46 -5.29
N CYS A 26 17.56 3.32 -4.91
CA CYS A 26 16.91 2.35 -4.02
C CYS A 26 17.25 2.70 -2.55
N GLN A 27 16.43 3.52 -1.90
CA GLN A 27 16.64 3.87 -0.48
C GLN A 27 16.02 2.81 0.43
N ASN A 28 16.66 2.49 1.55
CA ASN A 28 16.08 1.62 2.57
C ASN A 28 15.11 2.43 3.46
N ALA A 29 13.84 2.03 3.54
CA ALA A 29 12.86 2.64 4.44
C ALA A 29 12.91 2.04 5.87
N GLU A 30 13.65 0.95 6.07
CA GLU A 30 13.87 0.20 7.32
C GLU A 30 12.56 -0.37 7.90
N VAL A 31 11.59 -0.67 7.03
CA VAL A 31 10.27 -1.20 7.40
C VAL A 31 10.39 -2.53 8.14
N ILE A 32 11.27 -3.43 7.71
CA ILE A 32 11.51 -4.74 8.33
C ILE A 32 12.52 -4.63 9.51
N GLY A 33 12.94 -3.41 9.85
CA GLY A 33 13.90 -3.13 10.92
C GLY A 33 13.25 -2.56 12.18
N GLY A 34 13.99 -1.74 12.92
CA GLY A 34 13.50 -1.11 14.15
C GLY A 34 12.29 -0.18 13.95
N LYS A 35 12.12 0.39 12.75
CA LYS A 35 11.01 1.29 12.44
C LYS A 35 9.65 0.60 12.40
N LEU A 36 9.63 -0.73 12.25
CA LEU A 36 8.42 -1.53 12.42
C LEU A 36 7.75 -1.28 13.77
N ILE A 37 8.54 -0.99 14.81
CA ILE A 37 8.04 -0.78 16.17
C ILE A 37 7.98 0.70 16.51
N THR A 38 8.94 1.52 16.08
CA THR A 38 9.03 2.92 16.52
C THR A 38 8.11 3.86 15.73
N ASP A 39 7.88 3.60 14.45
CA ASP A 39 7.25 4.55 13.54
C ASP A 39 5.77 4.22 13.28
N ILE A 40 5.28 3.11 13.84
CA ILE A 40 3.87 2.71 13.77
C ILE A 40 3.09 3.37 14.91
N CYS A 41 1.94 3.97 14.56
CA CYS A 41 1.06 4.58 15.55
C CYS A 41 0.28 3.52 16.35
N TRP A 42 0.86 3.00 17.42
CA TRP A 42 0.20 2.03 18.31
C TRP A 42 -1.04 2.57 19.01
N SER A 43 -1.10 3.89 19.24
CA SER A 43 -2.30 4.55 19.79
C SER A 43 -3.45 4.60 18.78
N CYS A 44 -3.15 4.52 17.47
CA CYS A 44 -4.15 4.56 16.41
C CYS A 44 -4.93 3.24 16.28
N ILE A 45 -4.47 2.15 16.91
CA ILE A 45 -5.21 0.86 16.93
C ILE A 45 -6.56 1.01 17.63
N PHE A 46 -6.63 1.93 18.60
CA PHE A 46 -7.85 2.22 19.31
C PHE A 46 -8.81 3.05 18.44
N PRO A 47 -10.12 2.77 18.51
CA PRO A 47 -10.76 1.95 19.53
C PRO A 47 -10.94 0.48 19.13
N ILE A 48 -10.82 -0.43 20.12
CA ILE A 48 -10.98 -1.87 19.97
C ILE A 48 -12.39 -2.29 20.43
N LYS A 49 -13.09 -3.02 19.56
CA LYS A 49 -14.33 -3.75 19.85
C LYS A 49 -14.09 -5.25 19.89
N VAL A 50 -14.68 -5.92 20.86
CA VAL A 50 -14.70 -7.38 20.95
C VAL A 50 -16.13 -7.82 21.17
N ALA A 51 -16.61 -8.74 20.34
CA ALA A 51 -18.00 -9.20 20.34
C ALA A 51 -19.02 -8.04 20.28
N GLY A 52 -18.71 -7.00 19.49
CA GLY A 52 -19.54 -5.79 19.37
C GLY A 52 -19.45 -4.79 20.54
N VAL A 53 -18.76 -5.13 21.64
CA VAL A 53 -18.59 -4.27 22.81
C VAL A 53 -17.28 -3.49 22.71
N PRO A 54 -17.28 -2.14 22.79
CA PRO A 54 -16.06 -1.35 22.81
C PRO A 54 -15.34 -1.54 24.17
N ILE A 55 -14.11 -2.05 24.14
CA ILE A 55 -13.30 -2.30 25.35
C ILE A 55 -12.38 -1.11 25.65
N SER A 56 -11.91 -0.40 24.63
CA SER A 56 -11.13 0.82 24.82
C SER A 56 -12.03 2.03 25.02
N GLY A 57 -11.73 2.85 26.05
CA GLY A 57 -12.53 4.00 26.48
C GLY A 57 -12.96 4.96 25.36
N GLY A 58 -14.08 5.66 25.61
CA GLY A 58 -14.77 6.51 24.65
C GLY A 58 -13.95 7.71 24.20
N GLY A 59 -13.37 7.61 23.00
CA GLY A 59 -12.67 8.73 22.36
C GLY A 59 -12.39 8.53 20.87
N GLY A 60 -12.46 7.30 20.36
CA GLY A 60 -12.24 7.00 18.95
C GLY A 60 -13.53 6.81 18.14
N SER A 61 -13.47 7.11 16.84
CA SER A 61 -14.57 6.84 15.91
C SER A 61 -14.39 5.48 15.24
N PHE A 62 -15.43 4.64 15.30
CA PHE A 62 -15.48 3.40 14.53
C PHE A 62 -15.98 3.70 13.12
N PRO A 63 -15.51 2.98 12.08
CA PRO A 63 -16.15 3.08 10.78
C PRO A 63 -17.61 2.65 10.88
N SER A 64 -18.49 3.32 10.14
CA SER A 64 -19.93 3.02 10.13
C SER A 64 -20.24 1.60 9.63
N GLU A 65 -19.30 1.00 8.91
CA GLU A 65 -19.37 -0.35 8.33
C GLU A 65 -18.70 -1.41 9.23
N ALA A 66 -18.33 -1.06 10.47
CA ALA A 66 -17.78 -2.03 11.42
C ALA A 66 -18.77 -3.16 11.74
N VAL A 67 -18.27 -4.39 11.86
CA VAL A 67 -19.10 -5.55 12.21
C VAL A 67 -19.75 -5.38 13.58
N SER A 68 -21.05 -5.65 13.66
CA SER A 68 -21.86 -5.56 14.88
C SER A 68 -22.21 -6.92 15.47
N ASN A 69 -22.15 -7.99 14.66
CA ASN A 69 -22.43 -9.35 15.11
C ASN A 69 -21.32 -9.84 16.05
N PRO A 70 -21.63 -10.31 17.28
CA PRO A 70 -20.62 -10.75 18.25
C PRO A 70 -19.88 -12.03 17.85
N LEU A 71 -20.50 -12.87 17.02
CA LEU A 71 -20.01 -14.20 16.67
C LEU A 71 -19.58 -14.26 15.20
N CYS A 72 -18.48 -14.95 14.93
CA CYS A 72 -18.04 -15.31 13.59
C CYS A 72 -17.78 -16.81 13.49
N MET A 73 -17.77 -17.33 12.26
CA MET A 73 -17.30 -18.68 11.97
C MET A 73 -16.00 -18.53 11.19
N CYS A 74 -14.92 -19.11 11.69
CA CYS A 74 -13.62 -19.10 11.04
C CYS A 74 -13.30 -20.52 10.56
N GLU A 75 -12.75 -20.66 9.36
CA GLU A 75 -12.31 -21.96 8.88
C GLU A 75 -10.88 -22.25 9.35
N ASP A 76 -10.66 -23.43 9.92
CA ASP A 76 -9.32 -23.97 10.17
C ASP A 76 -8.65 -24.37 8.85
N ASN A 77 -7.34 -24.61 8.85
CA ASN A 77 -6.56 -25.14 7.71
C ASN A 77 -7.12 -26.46 7.14
N LEU A 78 -7.96 -27.17 7.91
CA LEU A 78 -8.67 -28.39 7.50
C LEU A 78 -10.11 -28.13 7.02
N GLY A 79 -10.51 -26.87 6.81
CA GLY A 79 -11.87 -26.48 6.38
C GLY A 79 -12.95 -26.73 7.44
N VAL A 80 -12.55 -26.93 8.71
CA VAL A 80 -13.49 -27.16 9.80
C VAL A 80 -13.93 -25.82 10.38
N PRO A 81 -15.23 -25.48 10.36
CA PRO A 81 -15.70 -24.21 10.85
C PRO A 81 -15.66 -24.20 12.38
N ARG A 82 -14.88 -23.26 12.94
CA ARG A 82 -14.73 -23.03 14.38
C ARG A 82 -15.50 -21.77 14.77
N PRO A 83 -16.33 -21.82 15.83
CA PRO A 83 -16.96 -20.62 16.35
C PRO A 83 -15.90 -19.69 16.94
N GLY A 84 -15.99 -18.41 16.58
CA GLY A 84 -15.13 -17.32 17.04
C GLY A 84 -15.93 -16.11 17.50
N VAL A 85 -15.21 -15.11 18.01
CA VAL A 85 -15.78 -13.80 18.35
C VAL A 85 -15.21 -12.76 17.41
N THR A 86 -16.04 -11.79 17.03
CA THR A 86 -15.59 -10.69 16.19
C THR A 86 -14.73 -9.72 16.98
N THR A 87 -13.58 -9.36 16.43
CA THR A 87 -12.76 -8.25 16.90
C THR A 87 -12.72 -7.19 15.83
N SER A 88 -12.77 -5.91 16.21
CA SER A 88 -12.72 -4.81 15.27
C SER A 88 -11.83 -3.71 15.84
N MET A 89 -10.82 -3.32 15.07
CA MET A 89 -9.86 -2.29 15.44
C MET A 89 -9.27 -1.69 14.16
N TRP A 90 -8.50 -0.62 14.29
CA TRP A 90 -7.73 -0.10 13.18
C TRP A 90 -6.40 -0.85 13.11
N GLU A 91 -6.13 -1.51 12.00
CA GLU A 91 -4.85 -2.18 11.77
C GLU A 91 -4.24 -1.77 10.43
N PRO A 92 -2.92 -1.63 10.35
CA PRO A 92 -2.23 -1.65 9.06
C PRO A 92 -2.40 -3.06 8.47
N ALA A 93 -3.07 -3.15 7.33
CA ALA A 93 -3.24 -4.41 6.59
C ALA A 93 -2.45 -4.43 5.27
N ARG A 94 -2.13 -3.26 4.73
CA ARG A 94 -1.53 -3.09 3.39
C ARG A 94 -0.51 -1.98 3.41
N LEU A 95 0.51 -2.15 2.58
CA LEU A 95 1.54 -1.14 2.38
C LEU A 95 1.74 -0.92 0.88
N VAL A 96 1.75 0.34 0.46
CA VAL A 96 2.05 0.71 -0.92
C VAL A 96 3.30 1.55 -0.90
N GLU A 97 4.35 1.10 -1.58
CA GLU A 97 5.55 1.89 -1.77
C GLU A 97 5.58 2.49 -3.18
N PHE A 98 6.20 3.67 -3.31
CA PHE A 98 6.41 4.32 -4.60
C PHE A 98 7.89 4.49 -4.89
N GLN A 99 8.29 4.07 -6.08
CA GLN A 99 9.68 3.91 -6.47
C GLN A 99 9.87 4.51 -7.86
N ARG A 100 10.94 5.27 -8.05
CA ARG A 100 11.26 5.87 -9.35
C ARG A 100 12.12 4.95 -10.21
N VAL A 101 12.97 4.16 -9.58
CA VAL A 101 13.80 3.18 -10.28
C VAL A 101 13.04 1.86 -10.35
N PRO A 102 12.79 1.32 -11.54
CA PRO A 102 12.08 0.05 -11.70
C PRO A 102 12.74 -1.06 -10.90
N GLY A 103 11.91 -1.80 -10.15
CA GLY A 103 12.34 -2.93 -9.33
C GLY A 103 13.03 -2.58 -8.01
N CYS A 104 13.28 -1.31 -7.69
CA CYS A 104 13.77 -0.95 -6.34
C CYS A 104 12.66 -1.15 -5.32
N SER A 105 12.93 -1.77 -4.18
CA SER A 105 12.00 -1.83 -3.05
C SER A 105 12.62 -1.22 -1.80
N SER A 106 12.05 -0.14 -1.30
CA SER A 106 12.39 0.45 -0.01
C SER A 106 11.86 -0.35 1.17
N VAL A 107 10.72 -1.03 1.00
CA VAL A 107 10.14 -1.92 2.02
C VAL A 107 11.07 -3.10 2.29
N LEU A 108 11.59 -3.72 1.24
CA LEU A 108 12.51 -4.86 1.31
C LEU A 108 13.97 -4.40 1.48
N ASN A 109 14.22 -3.48 2.41
CA ASN A 109 15.57 -3.01 2.76
C ASN A 109 16.40 -2.38 1.62
N GLY A 110 15.78 -1.84 0.58
CA GLY A 110 16.49 -1.25 -0.57
C GLY A 110 16.97 -2.27 -1.60
N VAL A 111 16.47 -3.52 -1.58
CA VAL A 111 16.80 -4.51 -2.62
C VAL A 111 16.23 -4.09 -3.97
N ARG A 112 16.90 -4.52 -5.05
CA ARG A 112 16.45 -4.28 -6.41
C ARG A 112 16.16 -5.61 -7.11
N PHE A 113 14.93 -5.77 -7.57
CA PHE A 113 14.53 -6.85 -8.45
C PHE A 113 15.15 -6.70 -9.84
N PRO A 114 15.38 -7.79 -10.59
CA PRO A 114 16.11 -7.77 -11.86
C PRO A 114 15.24 -7.27 -13.02
N PHE A 115 14.73 -6.04 -12.93
CA PHE A 115 14.00 -5.38 -14.01
C PHE A 115 14.91 -4.48 -14.85
N ASP A 116 14.59 -4.41 -16.14
CA ASP A 116 15.17 -3.43 -17.04
C ASP A 116 14.82 -2.00 -16.60
N ARG A 117 15.64 -1.02 -16.96
CA ARG A 117 15.40 0.40 -16.63
C ARG A 117 14.34 1.05 -17.53
N THR A 118 13.48 0.25 -18.14
CA THR A 118 12.36 0.70 -18.96
C THR A 118 11.36 1.45 -18.08
N ASN A 119 10.79 2.54 -18.59
CA ASN A 119 9.84 3.39 -17.85
C ASN A 119 10.42 3.97 -16.53
N GLN A 120 11.70 4.32 -16.52
CA GLN A 120 12.32 5.01 -15.38
C GLN A 120 11.50 6.23 -14.94
N GLY A 121 11.05 6.21 -13.68
CA GLY A 121 10.30 7.29 -13.08
C GLY A 121 11.08 8.57 -12.85
N HIS A 122 10.35 9.67 -12.85
CA HIS A 122 10.85 11.03 -12.73
C HIS A 122 9.95 11.86 -11.83
N HIS A 123 10.46 13.02 -11.43
CA HIS A 123 9.71 14.03 -10.69
C HIS A 123 9.49 15.22 -11.60
N GLY A 124 8.40 15.95 -11.38
CA GLY A 124 8.22 17.24 -12.01
C GLY A 124 9.25 18.24 -11.49
N MET A 125 9.87 18.99 -12.40
CA MET A 125 10.76 20.13 -12.19
C MET A 125 10.02 21.39 -11.68
N GLY A 126 8.82 21.33 -11.13
CA GLY A 126 8.18 22.41 -10.37
C GLY A 126 7.90 23.72 -11.12
N ASP A 127 8.12 23.79 -12.44
CA ASP A 127 8.05 25.01 -13.24
C ASP A 127 6.61 25.48 -13.54
N MET A 128 5.58 24.79 -13.03
CA MET A 128 4.15 25.11 -13.24
C MET A 128 3.76 25.22 -14.72
N ASP A 129 4.52 24.60 -15.62
CA ASP A 129 4.12 24.42 -17.01
C ASP A 129 3.33 23.10 -17.13
N GLY A 130 2.37 23.05 -18.04
CA GLY A 130 1.52 21.88 -18.27
C GLY A 130 2.28 20.64 -18.75
N GLY A 131 3.59 20.77 -19.04
CA GLY A 131 4.49 19.68 -19.41
C GLY A 131 5.23 19.02 -18.24
N ASP A 132 5.02 19.47 -17.00
CA ASP A 132 5.74 18.94 -15.85
C ASP A 132 4.99 17.79 -15.17
N GLY A 133 5.43 16.57 -15.46
CA GLY A 133 4.83 15.33 -14.97
C GLY A 133 5.73 14.59 -13.97
N SER A 134 5.13 13.79 -13.11
CA SER A 134 5.82 12.80 -12.28
C SER A 134 5.35 11.39 -12.65
N PHE A 135 6.28 10.43 -12.58
CA PHE A 135 6.00 9.01 -12.78
C PHE A 135 6.69 8.20 -11.69
N MET A 136 5.94 7.29 -11.08
CA MET A 136 6.45 6.38 -10.06
C MET A 136 5.85 4.99 -10.25
N HIS A 137 6.69 3.97 -10.10
CA HIS A 137 6.27 2.59 -9.93
C HIS A 137 5.74 2.36 -8.52
N TYR A 138 4.83 1.41 -8.36
CA TYR A 138 4.39 0.95 -7.06
C TYR A 138 4.63 -0.53 -6.86
N HIS A 139 4.87 -0.89 -5.60
CA HIS A 139 4.73 -2.26 -5.13
C HIS A 139 3.69 -2.30 -4.01
N TYR A 140 2.72 -3.20 -4.17
CA TYR A 140 1.64 -3.40 -3.21
C TYR A 140 1.97 -4.62 -2.35
N TYR A 141 1.98 -4.45 -1.03
CA TYR A 141 2.30 -5.51 -0.07
C TYR A 141 1.10 -5.83 0.82
N ALA A 142 0.93 -7.11 1.11
CA ALA A 142 0.23 -7.55 2.29
C ALA A 142 1.09 -7.20 3.49
N PHE A 143 0.54 -6.50 4.48
CA PHE A 143 1.28 -6.10 5.67
C PHE A 143 0.41 -6.24 6.92
N PRO A 144 0.03 -7.47 7.30
CA PRO A 144 -0.83 -7.74 8.44
C PRO A 144 -0.02 -7.67 9.74
N LEU A 145 0.36 -6.46 10.16
CA LEU A 145 1.32 -6.23 11.24
C LEU A 145 0.94 -6.94 12.55
N LEU A 146 -0.32 -6.84 12.97
CA LEU A 146 -0.79 -7.41 14.24
C LEU A 146 -0.70 -8.93 14.23
N VAL A 147 -0.92 -9.53 13.06
CA VAL A 147 -0.82 -10.97 12.84
C VAL A 147 0.65 -11.40 12.84
N MET A 148 1.53 -10.67 12.15
CA MET A 148 2.98 -10.95 12.15
C MET A 148 3.60 -10.90 13.56
N LEU A 149 3.08 -10.03 14.43
CA LEU A 149 3.53 -9.89 15.82
C LEU A 149 2.74 -10.74 16.83
N ASP A 150 1.82 -11.58 16.36
CA ASP A 150 0.91 -12.41 17.15
C ASP A 150 0.15 -11.62 18.24
N LEU A 151 -0.30 -10.41 17.90
CA LEU A 151 -0.94 -9.47 18.81
C LEU A 151 -2.46 -9.44 18.58
N PHE A 152 -3.23 -9.80 19.62
CA PHE A 152 -4.71 -9.73 19.72
C PHE A 152 -5.55 -10.49 18.67
N ILE A 153 -4.98 -10.88 17.53
CA ILE A 153 -5.64 -11.56 16.43
C ILE A 153 -5.08 -12.96 16.31
N LYS A 154 -5.97 -13.97 16.31
CA LYS A 154 -5.55 -15.34 16.05
C LYS A 154 -5.34 -15.53 14.56
N GLN A 155 -4.20 -16.14 14.23
CA GLN A 155 -3.78 -16.48 12.88
C GLN A 155 -4.89 -17.15 12.05
N THR A 156 -5.63 -18.07 12.66
CA THR A 156 -6.68 -18.89 12.01
C THR A 156 -8.01 -18.17 11.79
N CYS A 157 -8.14 -16.91 12.20
CA CYS A 157 -9.36 -16.12 11.99
C CYS A 157 -9.04 -14.70 11.56
N ASN A 158 -8.02 -14.55 10.71
CA ASN A 158 -7.78 -13.30 10.02
C ASN A 158 -8.75 -13.18 8.84
N ALA A 159 -9.55 -12.11 8.81
CA ALA A 159 -10.48 -11.84 7.71
C ALA A 159 -9.75 -11.63 6.37
N ASP A 160 -8.51 -11.19 6.43
CA ASP A 160 -7.69 -10.85 5.28
C ASP A 160 -6.89 -12.04 4.72
N GLY A 161 -6.74 -13.13 5.49
CA GLY A 161 -6.09 -14.38 5.06
C GLY A 161 -4.56 -14.33 4.89
N TYR A 162 -3.95 -13.15 4.91
CA TYR A 162 -2.50 -12.99 4.86
C TYR A 162 -1.90 -13.02 6.27
N MET A 163 -0.75 -13.65 6.41
CA MET A 163 -0.09 -13.85 7.71
C MET A 163 1.27 -13.14 7.80
N ASP A 164 1.89 -12.93 6.65
CA ASP A 164 3.26 -12.43 6.50
C ASP A 164 3.32 -11.20 5.60
N LEU A 165 4.48 -10.54 5.59
CA LEU A 165 4.77 -9.47 4.63
C LEU A 165 5.07 -10.07 3.26
N ASP A 166 4.11 -9.99 2.35
CA ASP A 166 4.22 -10.53 1.00
C ASP A 166 4.01 -9.45 -0.06
N ILE A 167 4.76 -9.54 -1.16
CA ILE A 167 4.54 -8.69 -2.34
C ILE A 167 3.36 -9.25 -3.12
N MET A 168 2.30 -8.46 -3.22
CA MET A 168 1.06 -8.85 -3.89
C MET A 168 1.03 -8.39 -5.35
N TYR A 169 1.53 -7.19 -5.63
CA TYR A 169 1.51 -6.63 -6.97
C TYR A 169 2.70 -5.71 -7.24
N MET A 170 3.17 -5.72 -8.49
CA MET A 170 4.26 -4.87 -8.96
C MET A 170 3.85 -4.17 -10.25
N SER A 171 3.93 -2.84 -10.25
CA SER A 171 3.51 -2.01 -11.39
C SER A 171 4.37 -2.20 -12.65
N GLU A 172 5.59 -2.71 -12.51
CA GLU A 172 6.53 -3.00 -13.59
C GLU A 172 6.02 -4.11 -14.49
N LEU A 173 5.16 -4.99 -13.96
CA LEU A 173 4.53 -6.08 -14.70
C LEU A 173 3.23 -5.65 -15.37
N ASP A 174 2.70 -4.48 -15.01
CA ASP A 174 1.43 -3.97 -15.48
C ASP A 174 1.61 -2.94 -16.61
N PRO A 175 1.28 -3.28 -17.86
CA PRO A 175 1.38 -2.32 -18.95
C PRO A 175 0.39 -1.16 -18.79
N THR A 176 -0.74 -1.34 -18.08
CA THR A 176 -1.75 -0.30 -17.88
C THR A 176 -1.23 0.81 -16.97
N TRP A 177 -0.39 0.49 -15.99
CA TRP A 177 0.23 1.48 -15.13
C TRP A 177 1.17 2.43 -15.87
N ASN A 178 1.86 1.90 -16.89
CA ASN A 178 2.87 2.63 -17.65
C ASN A 178 2.29 3.47 -18.79
N ASN A 179 1.07 3.16 -19.25
CA ASN A 179 0.46 3.80 -20.42
C ASN A 179 -0.99 4.24 -20.15
N ASP A 180 -1.22 5.55 -20.21
CA ASP A 180 -2.50 6.19 -19.91
C ASP A 180 -3.61 5.75 -20.86
N GLU A 181 -3.29 5.54 -22.14
CA GLU A 181 -4.26 5.11 -23.14
C GLU A 181 -4.75 3.69 -22.88
N LEU A 182 -3.84 2.80 -22.46
CA LEU A 182 -4.18 1.44 -22.11
C LEU A 182 -4.99 1.39 -20.81
N ALA A 183 -4.63 2.19 -19.80
CA ALA A 183 -5.43 2.32 -18.58
C ALA A 183 -6.84 2.88 -18.84
N PHE A 184 -6.97 3.82 -19.79
CA PHE A 184 -8.27 4.33 -20.23
C PHE A 184 -9.08 3.25 -20.95
N PHE A 185 -8.42 2.43 -21.78
CA PHE A 185 -9.09 1.35 -22.50
C PHE A 185 -9.59 0.23 -21.57
N THR A 186 -8.84 -0.10 -20.52
CA THR A 186 -9.25 -1.13 -19.55
C THR A 186 -10.36 -0.67 -18.60
N ASN A 187 -10.56 0.63 -18.43
CA ASN A 187 -11.57 1.22 -17.56
C ASN A 187 -12.50 2.16 -18.36
N PRO A 188 -13.44 1.62 -19.17
CA PRO A 188 -14.28 2.41 -20.05
C PRO A 188 -15.17 3.42 -19.32
N GLU A 189 -15.46 3.22 -18.04
CA GLU A 189 -16.17 4.17 -17.18
C GLU A 189 -15.44 5.52 -17.06
N ALA A 190 -14.13 5.55 -17.28
CA ALA A 190 -13.34 6.78 -17.34
C ALA A 190 -13.87 7.75 -18.42
N ALA A 191 -14.43 7.24 -19.52
CA ALA A 191 -15.00 8.06 -20.59
C ALA A 191 -16.19 8.92 -20.11
N ALA A 192 -16.97 8.42 -19.15
CA ALA A 192 -18.11 9.16 -18.61
C ALA A 192 -17.68 10.37 -17.78
N VAL A 193 -16.47 10.33 -17.21
CA VAL A 193 -15.93 11.34 -16.30
C VAL A 193 -14.78 12.15 -16.91
N ALA A 194 -14.41 11.88 -18.16
CA ALA A 194 -13.40 12.61 -18.94
C ALA A 194 -13.95 13.94 -19.51
N ASN A 195 -14.62 14.74 -18.69
CA ASN A 195 -15.19 16.02 -19.09
C ASN A 195 -14.90 17.12 -18.05
N PRO A 196 -14.84 18.41 -18.45
CA PRO A 196 -14.47 19.49 -17.54
C PRO A 196 -15.47 19.70 -16.39
N ILE A 197 -16.74 19.31 -16.57
CA ILE A 197 -17.76 19.41 -15.51
C ILE A 197 -17.44 18.38 -14.41
N ALA A 198 -17.10 17.14 -14.78
CA ALA A 198 -16.68 16.10 -13.85
C ALA A 198 -15.37 16.46 -13.13
N ALA A 199 -14.41 17.09 -13.82
CA ALA A 199 -13.20 17.61 -13.19
C ALA A 199 -13.52 18.73 -12.18
N ALA A 200 -14.41 19.66 -12.54
CA ALA A 200 -14.86 20.72 -11.63
C ALA A 200 -15.61 20.18 -10.41
N ALA A 201 -16.34 19.07 -10.55
CA ALA A 201 -17.04 18.42 -9.45
C ALA A 201 -16.09 17.95 -8.33
N CYS A 202 -14.82 17.66 -8.64
CA CYS A 202 -13.83 17.30 -7.63
C CYS A 202 -13.53 18.44 -6.64
N THR A 203 -13.88 19.69 -6.95
CA THR A 203 -13.81 20.79 -5.97
C THR A 203 -14.79 20.59 -4.81
N ALA A 204 -15.98 20.04 -5.07
CA ALA A 204 -16.94 19.71 -4.03
C ALA A 204 -16.44 18.56 -3.16
N ASP A 205 -15.81 17.55 -3.76
CA ASP A 205 -15.18 16.44 -3.04
C ASP A 205 -13.99 16.91 -2.19
N ALA A 206 -13.19 17.86 -2.69
CA ALA A 206 -12.09 18.48 -1.96
C ALA A 206 -12.58 19.21 -0.69
N VAL A 207 -13.67 19.98 -0.80
CA VAL A 207 -14.29 20.67 0.34
C VAL A 207 -14.86 19.65 1.34
N SER A 208 -15.59 18.65 0.86
CA SER A 208 -16.17 17.61 1.73
C SER A 208 -15.10 16.79 2.45
N SER A 209 -14.04 16.39 1.73
CA SER A 209 -12.89 15.67 2.28
C SER A 209 -12.18 16.49 3.35
N THR A 210 -12.04 17.80 3.14
CA THR A 210 -11.49 18.72 4.14
C THR A 210 -12.40 18.85 5.36
N ALA A 211 -13.73 18.82 5.16
CA ALA A 211 -14.71 18.85 6.24
C ALA A 211 -14.80 17.52 7.01
N GLY A 212 -14.32 16.42 6.44
CA GLY A 212 -14.04 15.18 7.17
C GLY A 212 -14.24 13.89 6.38
N LYS A 213 -15.06 13.86 5.32
CA LYS A 213 -15.29 12.65 4.52
C LYS A 213 -15.46 12.96 3.03
N PRO A 214 -14.87 12.15 2.13
CA PRO A 214 -15.10 12.29 0.69
C PRO A 214 -16.54 11.94 0.31
N LEU A 215 -16.99 12.47 -0.81
CA LEU A 215 -18.30 12.20 -1.41
C LEU A 215 -18.24 10.89 -2.20
N LYS A 216 -18.81 9.81 -1.64
CA LYS A 216 -18.82 8.47 -2.27
C LYS A 216 -19.40 8.45 -3.69
N GLN A 217 -20.29 9.39 -4.03
CA GLN A 217 -20.90 9.50 -5.36
C GLN A 217 -19.92 10.01 -6.43
N LEU A 218 -18.87 10.73 -6.03
CA LEU A 218 -17.84 11.27 -6.92
C LEU A 218 -16.66 10.29 -6.98
N PHE A 219 -16.93 9.05 -7.40
CA PHE A 219 -15.96 7.95 -7.39
C PHE A 219 -14.72 8.18 -8.27
N TRP A 220 -14.71 9.21 -9.12
CA TRP A 220 -13.57 9.60 -9.96
C TRP A 220 -12.68 10.68 -9.35
N CYS A 221 -13.04 11.21 -8.18
CA CYS A 221 -12.32 12.28 -7.48
C CYS A 221 -11.56 11.73 -6.28
N ALA A 222 -10.37 12.28 -6.02
CA ALA A 222 -9.55 12.01 -4.85
C ALA A 222 -9.36 13.31 -4.03
N GLY A 223 -10.45 13.97 -3.69
CA GLY A 223 -10.46 15.25 -2.97
C GLY A 223 -9.56 16.30 -3.63
N SER A 224 -8.73 16.95 -2.82
CA SER A 224 -7.78 17.98 -3.28
C SER A 224 -6.57 17.40 -4.02
N TRP A 225 -6.39 16.08 -4.08
CA TRP A 225 -5.24 15.48 -4.74
C TRP A 225 -5.37 15.48 -6.26
N GLY A 226 -6.58 15.24 -6.77
CA GLY A 226 -6.89 15.32 -8.20
C GLY A 226 -7.92 14.28 -8.65
N THR A 227 -7.92 13.97 -9.94
CA THR A 227 -8.75 12.92 -10.54
C THR A 227 -8.08 11.57 -10.44
N LEU A 228 -8.89 10.53 -10.23
CA LEU A 228 -8.42 9.15 -10.15
C LEU A 228 -8.11 8.53 -11.51
N TYR A 229 -8.85 8.89 -12.56
CA TYR A 229 -8.58 8.38 -13.91
C TYR A 229 -7.56 9.26 -14.66
N PRO A 230 -6.76 8.67 -15.58
CA PRO A 230 -6.57 7.22 -15.77
C PRO A 230 -5.84 6.57 -14.58
N PHE A 231 -6.05 5.27 -14.35
CA PHE A 231 -5.36 4.50 -13.30
C PHE A 231 -3.91 4.16 -13.72
N SER A 232 -3.11 5.19 -13.92
CA SER A 232 -1.71 5.08 -14.31
C SER A 232 -0.79 5.79 -13.31
N GLY A 233 0.50 5.49 -13.45
CA GLY A 233 1.58 6.11 -12.70
C GLY A 233 1.88 7.54 -13.11
N ASN A 234 1.30 8.03 -14.21
CA ASN A 234 1.55 9.36 -14.73
C ASN A 234 0.69 10.40 -13.99
N GLN A 235 1.35 11.42 -13.44
CA GLN A 235 0.70 12.55 -12.79
C GLN A 235 1.17 13.85 -13.41
N ASN A 236 0.23 14.62 -13.95
CA ASN A 236 0.49 15.93 -14.53
C ASN A 236 0.01 17.03 -13.58
N GLY A 237 0.75 18.14 -13.46
CA GLY A 237 0.30 19.29 -12.66
C GLY A 237 0.34 19.09 -11.14
N GLY A 238 1.37 18.37 -10.68
CA GLY A 238 1.68 18.07 -9.28
C GLY A 238 2.74 19.01 -8.70
N LYS A 239 2.61 19.39 -7.43
CA LYS A 239 3.74 19.92 -6.64
C LYS A 239 3.82 19.15 -5.34
N GLY A 240 4.88 18.34 -5.23
CA GLY A 240 5.25 17.67 -3.99
C GLY A 240 5.03 16.16 -4.02
N VAL A 241 6.08 15.43 -3.64
CA VAL A 241 6.11 13.96 -3.57
C VAL A 241 4.96 13.41 -2.73
N ILE A 242 4.57 14.10 -1.65
CA ILE A 242 3.50 13.65 -0.75
C ILE A 242 2.12 13.70 -1.42
N ARG A 243 1.82 14.76 -2.19
CA ARG A 243 0.54 14.86 -2.91
C ARG A 243 0.48 13.80 -4.01
N ASP A 244 1.55 13.68 -4.79
CA ASP A 244 1.61 12.75 -5.92
C ASP A 244 1.53 11.31 -5.43
N SER A 245 2.27 10.93 -4.38
CA SER A 245 2.20 9.59 -3.79
C SER A 245 0.84 9.29 -3.16
N SER A 246 0.18 10.28 -2.55
CA SER A 246 -1.18 10.11 -2.02
C SER A 246 -2.19 9.87 -3.15
N LEU A 247 -2.12 10.63 -4.24
CA LEU A 247 -2.98 10.44 -5.40
C LEU A 247 -2.73 9.10 -6.08
N LEU A 248 -1.46 8.72 -6.24
CA LEU A 248 -1.11 7.42 -6.82
C LEU A 248 -1.57 6.27 -5.93
N SER A 249 -1.48 6.41 -4.60
CA SER A 249 -2.00 5.42 -3.65
C SER A 249 -3.50 5.19 -3.84
N THR A 250 -4.28 6.27 -3.99
CA THR A 250 -5.73 6.13 -4.20
C THR A 250 -6.04 5.51 -5.57
N ARG A 251 -5.27 5.82 -6.61
CA ARG A 251 -5.38 5.15 -7.92
C ARG A 251 -5.08 3.66 -7.84
N VAL A 252 -4.01 3.26 -7.15
CA VAL A 252 -3.67 1.84 -6.95
C VAL A 252 -4.80 1.10 -6.25
N LEU A 253 -5.33 1.65 -5.16
CA LEU A 253 -6.42 1.02 -4.42
C LEU A 253 -7.70 0.92 -5.27
N ALA A 254 -8.02 1.96 -6.05
CA ALA A 254 -9.17 1.95 -6.95
C ALA A 254 -8.99 0.93 -8.09
N ALA A 255 -7.81 0.86 -8.69
CA ALA A 255 -7.47 -0.07 -9.76
C ALA A 255 -7.55 -1.53 -9.28
N LEU A 256 -6.96 -1.84 -8.11
CA LEU A 256 -7.01 -3.18 -7.53
C LEU A 256 -8.44 -3.58 -7.14
N CYS A 257 -9.26 -2.64 -6.65
CA CYS A 257 -10.67 -2.89 -6.36
C CYS A 257 -11.48 -3.18 -7.63
N SER A 258 -11.29 -2.39 -8.70
CA SER A 258 -11.95 -2.59 -9.99
C SER A 258 -11.52 -3.91 -10.66
N GLY A 259 -10.23 -4.22 -10.63
CA GLY A 259 -9.66 -5.45 -11.18
C GLY A 259 -10.11 -6.72 -10.44
N LEU A 260 -10.22 -6.67 -9.11
CA LEU A 260 -10.75 -7.79 -8.30
C LEU A 260 -12.23 -8.06 -8.60
N LEU A 261 -13.03 -7.02 -8.89
CA LEU A 261 -14.42 -7.20 -9.29
C LEU A 261 -14.54 -7.97 -10.61
N ASN A 262 -13.60 -7.75 -11.54
CA ASN A 262 -13.56 -8.41 -12.85
C ASN A 262 -13.01 -9.86 -12.80
N LEU A 263 -12.33 -10.25 -11.73
CA LEU A 263 -11.88 -11.63 -11.48
C LEU A 263 -12.87 -12.46 -10.64
N ALA A 264 -13.81 -11.78 -9.97
CA ALA A 264 -14.85 -12.41 -9.15
C ALA A 264 -16.17 -12.67 -9.92
N THR A 265 -16.17 -12.44 -11.24
CA THR A 265 -17.23 -12.83 -12.18
C THR A 265 -16.72 -13.85 -13.18
#